data_AF-C4QUY8-F1
#
_entry.id   AF-C4QUY8-F1
#
_cell.length_a   1.000
_cell.length_b   1.000
_cell.length_c   1.000
_cell.angle_alpha   90.00
_cell.angle_beta   90.00
_cell.angle_gamma   90.00
#
_symmetry.space_group_name_H-M   'P 1'
#
loop_
_entity.id
_entity.type
_entity.pdbx_description
1 polymer ?
#
loop_
_entity_poly.entity_id
_entity_poly.type
_entity_poly.pdbx_seq_one_letter_code
_entity_poly.pdbx_strand_id
1 'polypeptide(L)'
;NCRGNSNKTQIQVLPAGAETTLFKQFFIDWKDKDETTGPSKAYTIGRIAKVEQVPFDASTLHSDKAMAAQHGMVDDGKGKVQIWRVENGAMAPVDPSAYGHFYGGDCYLILYSYRLGGREQHIIYTWQGLRCSQDELAASAFLTVKLDDSLGVSPAVSI
;
A
#
# COMPACT_ATOMS: atom_id res chain seq x y z
N ASN A 1 31.67 31.59 3.60
CA ASN A 1 31.28 30.81 4.80
C ASN A 1 31.21 29.34 4.38
N CYS A 2 32.33 28.63 4.43
CA CYS A 2 32.46 27.27 3.88
C CYS A 2 31.97 26.25 4.92
N ARG A 3 30.80 25.64 4.68
CA ARG A 3 30.32 24.51 5.51
C ARG A 3 31.31 23.36 5.34
N GLY A 4 31.92 22.90 6.44
CA GLY A 4 32.97 21.87 6.46
C GLY A 4 32.47 20.49 6.04
N ASN A 5 32.23 20.31 4.75
CA ASN A 5 31.83 19.03 4.17
C ASN A 5 33.05 18.18 3.81
N SER A 6 32.91 16.85 3.89
CA SER A 6 33.96 15.88 3.54
C SER A 6 34.28 15.91 2.05
N ASN A 7 35.54 15.65 1.67
CA ASN A 7 35.97 15.58 0.26
C ASN A 7 35.29 14.45 -0.55
N LYS A 8 34.50 13.59 0.10
CA LYS A 8 33.70 12.51 -0.54
C LYS A 8 32.24 12.89 -0.77
N THR A 9 31.81 14.09 -0.40
CA THR A 9 30.44 14.54 -0.59
C THR A 9 30.12 14.61 -2.09
N GLN A 10 29.11 13.88 -2.52
CA GLN A 10 28.63 13.93 -3.91
C GLN A 10 27.95 15.28 -4.17
N ILE A 11 28.36 15.93 -5.26
CA ILE A 11 27.79 17.20 -5.71
C ILE A 11 27.03 16.92 -7.01
N GLN A 12 25.74 17.26 -7.02
CA GLN A 12 24.90 17.18 -8.21
C GLN A 12 24.32 18.56 -8.50
N VAL A 13 24.49 19.03 -9.74
CA VAL A 13 23.91 20.28 -10.24
C VAL A 13 22.74 19.90 -11.16
N LEU A 14 21.56 20.44 -10.89
CA LEU A 14 20.34 20.15 -11.63
C LEU A 14 19.85 21.43 -12.32
N PRO A 15 19.63 21.43 -13.64
CA PRO A 15 18.98 22.55 -14.30
C PRO A 15 17.48 22.57 -13.95
N ALA A 16 16.89 23.77 -13.94
CA ALA A 16 15.47 23.94 -13.67
C ALA A 16 14.63 23.12 -14.67
N GLY A 17 13.68 22.33 -14.14
CA GLY A 17 12.83 21.43 -14.92
C GLY A 17 13.41 20.03 -15.19
N ALA A 18 14.67 19.76 -14.81
CA ALA A 18 15.27 18.43 -14.88
C ALA A 18 15.56 17.85 -13.49
N GLU A 19 14.81 18.29 -12.48
CA GLU A 19 14.95 17.82 -11.12
C GLU A 19 14.63 16.33 -11.04
N THR A 20 15.46 15.57 -10.31
CA THR A 20 15.27 14.14 -10.11
C THR A 20 14.19 13.88 -9.06
N THR A 21 13.58 12.69 -9.07
CA THR A 21 12.63 12.28 -8.01
C THR A 21 13.24 12.41 -6.61
N LEU A 22 14.52 12.08 -6.47
CA LEU A 22 15.26 12.20 -5.21
C LEU A 22 15.41 13.67 -4.74
N PHE A 23 15.51 14.61 -5.67
CA PHE A 23 15.52 16.04 -5.33
C PHE A 23 14.11 16.53 -4.97
N LYS A 24 13.10 16.15 -5.76
CA LYS A 24 11.70 16.56 -5.57
C LYS A 24 11.10 16.05 -4.24
N GLN A 25 11.51 14.87 -3.75
CA GLN A 25 10.99 14.29 -2.50
C GLN A 25 11.23 15.17 -1.25
N PHE A 26 12.19 16.10 -1.29
CA PHE A 26 12.49 16.99 -0.17
C PHE A 26 11.47 18.13 -0.02
N PHE A 27 10.53 18.24 -0.95
CA PHE A 27 9.52 19.29 -0.98
C PHE A 27 8.13 18.66 -0.79
N ILE A 28 7.33 19.28 0.08
CA ILE A 28 6.04 18.73 0.54
C ILE A 28 5.02 18.61 -0.62
N ASP A 29 4.97 19.61 -1.51
CA ASP A 29 3.99 19.68 -2.60
C ASP A 29 4.66 20.14 -3.91
N TRP A 30 5.65 19.38 -4.40
CA TRP A 30 6.30 19.69 -5.67
C TRP A 30 5.31 19.55 -6.83
N LYS A 31 5.17 20.61 -7.65
CA LYS A 31 4.33 20.61 -8.85
C LYS A 31 5.14 21.08 -10.05
N ASP A 32 5.09 20.30 -11.13
CA ASP A 32 5.67 20.72 -12.41
C ASP A 32 4.71 21.71 -13.11
N LYS A 33 5.28 22.72 -13.79
CA LYS A 33 4.58 23.94 -14.27
C LYS A 33 3.37 23.68 -15.17
N ASP A 34 3.31 22.52 -15.84
CA ASP A 34 2.27 22.15 -16.81
C ASP A 34 1.52 20.85 -16.45
N GLU A 35 1.64 20.37 -15.21
CA GLU A 35 1.04 19.11 -14.77
C GLU A 35 -0.20 19.40 -13.89
N THR A 36 -1.40 19.14 -14.42
CA THR A 36 -2.65 19.55 -13.77
C THR A 36 -3.22 18.53 -12.76
N THR A 37 -2.86 17.25 -12.84
CA THR A 37 -3.23 16.21 -11.84
C THR A 37 -2.48 14.90 -12.12
N GLY A 38 -1.84 14.31 -11.10
CA GLY A 38 -1.24 12.97 -11.15
C GLY A 38 0.19 12.91 -10.58
N PRO A 39 0.71 11.72 -10.22
CA PRO A 39 2.08 11.59 -9.75
C PRO A 39 3.05 11.97 -10.87
N SER A 40 3.91 12.96 -10.59
CA SER A 40 4.88 13.50 -11.55
C SER A 40 5.70 12.39 -12.21
N LYS A 41 5.90 12.47 -13.54
CA LYS A 41 6.78 11.52 -14.25
C LYS A 41 8.17 11.50 -13.61
N ALA A 42 8.51 10.41 -12.93
CA ALA A 42 9.80 10.22 -12.28
C ALA A 42 10.92 10.24 -13.33
N TYR A 43 11.78 11.28 -13.28
CA TYR A 43 12.97 11.35 -14.11
C TYR A 43 14.11 10.56 -13.45
N THR A 44 14.35 9.34 -13.93
CA THR A 44 15.45 8.48 -13.44
C THR A 44 16.56 8.44 -14.48
N ILE A 45 17.67 9.15 -14.22
CA ILE A 45 18.86 9.08 -15.07
C ILE A 45 19.45 7.67 -14.97
N GLY A 46 19.59 6.97 -16.11
CA GLY A 46 20.37 5.73 -16.24
C GLY A 46 19.60 4.42 -16.27
N ARG A 47 18.26 4.41 -16.10
CA ARG A 47 17.46 3.18 -16.23
C ARG A 47 16.08 3.49 -16.81
N ILE A 48 16.05 3.85 -18.09
CA ILE A 48 14.80 4.11 -18.84
C ILE A 48 14.24 2.76 -19.32
N ALA A 49 13.68 1.98 -18.41
CA ALA A 49 12.66 1.03 -18.84
C ALA A 49 11.42 1.86 -19.17
N LYS A 50 10.99 1.88 -20.44
CA LYS A 50 9.67 2.40 -20.78
C LYS A 50 8.66 1.51 -20.06
N VAL A 51 8.18 1.96 -18.91
CA VAL A 51 7.02 1.33 -18.26
C VAL A 51 5.82 1.78 -19.07
N GLU A 52 5.30 0.88 -19.90
CA GLU A 52 4.06 1.10 -20.63
C GLU A 52 2.94 1.26 -19.61
N GLN A 53 2.29 2.42 -19.61
CA GLN A 53 1.20 2.73 -18.69
C GLN A 53 -0.02 1.95 -19.17
N VAL A 54 -0.37 0.86 -18.48
CA VAL A 54 -1.53 0.06 -18.84
C VAL A 54 -2.75 0.68 -18.16
N PRO A 55 -3.78 1.10 -18.91
CA PRO A 55 -5.01 1.61 -18.32
C PRO A 55 -5.64 0.54 -17.41
N PHE A 56 -6.18 0.96 -16.28
CA PHE A 56 -6.78 0.05 -15.30
C PHE A 56 -8.00 -0.67 -15.91
N ASP A 57 -7.95 -2.00 -15.96
CA ASP A 57 -9.08 -2.86 -16.31
C ASP A 57 -9.17 -4.02 -15.30
N ALA A 58 -10.15 -3.92 -14.41
CA ALA A 58 -10.39 -4.93 -13.38
C ALA A 58 -10.65 -6.33 -13.94
N SER A 59 -11.16 -6.45 -15.18
CA SER A 59 -11.46 -7.75 -15.79
C SER A 59 -10.20 -8.52 -16.19
N THR A 60 -9.10 -7.84 -16.52
CA THR A 60 -7.82 -8.47 -16.91
C THR A 60 -6.81 -8.51 -15.76
N LEU A 61 -7.12 -7.86 -14.64
CA LEU A 61 -6.23 -7.65 -13.50
C LEU A 61 -5.69 -8.96 -12.88
N HIS A 62 -6.49 -10.02 -12.87
CA HIS A 62 -6.09 -11.35 -12.37
C HIS A 62 -5.11 -12.09 -13.32
N SER A 63 -4.92 -11.60 -14.55
CA SER A 63 -4.06 -12.19 -15.58
C SER A 63 -2.84 -11.31 -15.92
N ASP A 64 -2.95 -10.00 -15.75
CA ASP A 64 -1.89 -9.03 -16.07
C ASP A 64 -1.10 -8.59 -14.82
N LYS A 65 0.10 -9.16 -14.66
CA LYS A 65 1.02 -8.84 -13.56
C LYS A 65 1.55 -7.39 -13.61
N ALA A 66 1.64 -6.78 -14.80
CA ALA A 66 2.11 -5.40 -14.93
C ALA A 66 1.02 -4.43 -14.47
N MET A 67 -0.23 -4.70 -14.80
CA MET A 67 -1.39 -3.95 -14.31
C MET A 67 -1.56 -4.09 -12.79
N ALA A 68 -1.43 -5.30 -12.26
CA ALA A 68 -1.48 -5.56 -10.81
C ALA A 68 -0.40 -4.77 -10.05
N ALA A 69 0.83 -4.74 -10.56
CA ALA A 69 1.95 -4.03 -9.94
C ALA A 69 1.86 -2.50 -10.07
N GLN A 70 1.33 -1.97 -11.18
CA GLN A 70 1.17 -0.52 -11.38
C GLN A 70 0.05 0.06 -10.52
N HIS A 71 -1.03 -0.69 -10.31
CA HIS A 71 -2.23 -0.22 -9.60
C HIS A 71 -2.32 -0.69 -8.14
N GLY A 72 -1.38 -1.54 -7.69
CA GLY A 72 -1.35 -2.04 -6.31
C GLY A 72 -2.49 -3.01 -5.98
N MET A 73 -3.03 -3.70 -6.98
CA MET A 73 -4.19 -4.58 -6.86
C MET A 73 -3.82 -5.99 -7.28
N VAL A 74 -4.06 -6.98 -6.41
CA VAL A 74 -3.62 -8.37 -6.65
C VAL A 74 -4.59 -9.19 -7.51
N ASP A 75 -5.84 -8.77 -7.62
CA ASP A 75 -6.91 -9.44 -8.37
C ASP A 75 -8.08 -8.48 -8.65
N ASP A 76 -9.18 -9.00 -9.20
CA ASP A 76 -10.36 -8.23 -9.62
C ASP A 76 -11.30 -7.80 -8.48
N GLY A 77 -10.92 -8.02 -7.21
CA GLY A 77 -11.72 -7.63 -6.04
C GLY A 77 -12.96 -8.48 -5.77
N LYS A 78 -13.18 -9.58 -6.49
CA LYS A 78 -14.37 -10.46 -6.34
C LYS A 78 -14.17 -11.63 -5.37
N GLY A 79 -13.06 -11.66 -4.66
CA GLY A 79 -12.75 -12.65 -3.64
C GLY A 79 -13.73 -12.63 -2.46
N LYS A 80 -13.58 -13.60 -1.58
CA LYS A 80 -14.36 -13.68 -0.34
C LYS A 80 -13.76 -12.76 0.70
N VAL A 81 -14.61 -11.94 1.32
CA VAL A 81 -14.21 -11.01 2.38
C VAL A 81 -14.81 -11.48 3.70
N GLN A 82 -13.99 -11.50 4.75
CA GLN A 82 -14.44 -11.64 6.13
C GLN A 82 -13.86 -10.48 6.94
N ILE A 83 -14.72 -9.78 7.69
CA ILE A 83 -14.33 -8.61 8.48
C ILE A 83 -14.61 -8.89 9.95
N TRP A 84 -13.63 -8.59 10.80
CA TRP A 84 -13.75 -8.58 12.24
C TRP A 84 -13.39 -7.21 12.80
N ARG A 85 -14.11 -6.79 13.83
CA ARG A 85 -13.76 -5.66 14.70
C ARG A 85 -13.00 -6.19 15.91
N VAL A 86 -11.99 -5.46 16.35
CA VAL A 86 -11.28 -5.77 17.60
C VAL A 86 -12.09 -5.20 18.75
N GLU A 87 -12.49 -6.06 19.68
CA GLU A 87 -13.21 -5.68 20.90
C GLU A 87 -12.62 -6.43 22.09
N ASN A 88 -12.24 -5.71 23.15
CA ASN A 88 -11.73 -6.31 24.39
C ASN A 88 -10.59 -7.35 24.15
N GLY A 89 -9.73 -7.10 23.17
CA GLY A 89 -8.61 -7.97 22.83
C GLY A 89 -8.96 -9.22 22.00
N ALA A 90 -10.18 -9.31 21.46
CA ALA A 90 -10.65 -10.41 20.63
C ALA A 90 -11.26 -9.93 19.30
N MET A 91 -11.36 -10.84 18.33
CA MET A 91 -12.02 -10.59 17.05
C MET A 91 -13.53 -10.86 17.15
N ALA A 92 -14.35 -9.83 16.96
CA ALA A 92 -15.80 -9.93 16.84
C ALA A 92 -16.20 -9.81 15.36
N PRO A 93 -16.97 -10.75 14.78
CA PRO A 93 -17.38 -10.67 13.38
C PRO A 93 -18.27 -9.44 13.14
N VAL A 94 -17.99 -8.71 12.06
CA VAL A 94 -18.84 -7.60 11.61
C VAL A 94 -20.00 -8.14 10.80
N ASP A 95 -21.19 -7.56 10.97
CA ASP A 95 -22.36 -7.92 10.16
C ASP A 95 -22.10 -7.60 8.67
N PRO A 96 -22.38 -8.52 7.73
CA PRO A 96 -22.25 -8.27 6.29
C PRO A 96 -22.97 -7.01 5.81
N SER A 97 -24.08 -6.60 6.43
CA SER A 97 -24.78 -5.36 6.08
C SER A 97 -23.98 -4.09 6.41
N ALA A 98 -23.01 -4.19 7.33
CA ALA A 98 -22.14 -3.10 7.74
C ALA A 98 -20.79 -3.10 7.00
N TYR A 99 -20.54 -4.03 6.08
CA TYR A 99 -19.29 -4.09 5.32
C TYR A 99 -19.07 -2.78 4.55
N GLY A 100 -17.85 -2.26 4.61
CA GLY A 100 -17.47 -0.96 4.04
C GLY A 100 -17.61 0.23 5.01
N HIS A 101 -18.24 0.05 6.17
CA HIS A 101 -18.29 1.08 7.21
C HIS A 101 -17.21 0.82 8.26
N PHE A 102 -16.20 1.70 8.32
CA PHE A 102 -15.11 1.63 9.30
C PHE A 102 -15.13 2.86 10.20
N TYR A 103 -15.11 2.63 11.52
CA TYR A 103 -15.20 3.70 12.52
C TYR A 103 -13.82 4.01 13.09
N GLY A 104 -13.41 5.28 13.03
CA GLY A 104 -12.09 5.73 13.47
C GLY A 104 -11.74 5.51 14.94
N GLY A 105 -12.70 5.07 15.77
CA GLY A 105 -12.47 4.70 17.16
C GLY A 105 -12.12 3.23 17.37
N ASP A 106 -12.21 2.39 16.35
CA ASP A 106 -12.02 0.94 16.46
C ASP A 106 -10.86 0.46 15.57
N CYS A 107 -10.45 -0.79 15.76
CA CYS A 107 -9.57 -1.52 14.86
C CYS A 107 -10.32 -2.65 14.15
N TYR A 108 -9.94 -2.94 12.90
CA TYR A 108 -10.55 -3.99 12.10
C TYR A 108 -9.49 -4.89 11.46
N LEU A 109 -9.80 -6.18 11.37
CA LEU A 109 -9.05 -7.14 10.57
C LEU A 109 -9.94 -7.59 9.41
N ILE A 110 -9.38 -7.59 8.20
CA ILE A 110 -10.09 -8.02 6.99
C ILE A 110 -9.28 -9.14 6.35
N LEU A 111 -9.87 -10.33 6.27
CA LEU A 111 -9.34 -11.44 5.47
C LEU A 111 -9.97 -11.40 4.08
N TYR A 112 -9.13 -11.24 3.08
CA TYR A 112 -9.50 -11.31 1.68
C TYR A 112 -8.93 -12.58 1.06
N SER A 113 -9.81 -13.49 0.64
CA SER A 113 -9.45 -14.77 0.03
C SER A 113 -9.79 -14.76 -1.45
N TYR A 114 -8.79 -14.90 -2.30
CA TYR A 114 -8.93 -14.86 -3.75
C TYR A 114 -8.27 -16.07 -4.41
N ARG A 115 -8.58 -16.30 -5.69
CA ARG A 115 -7.99 -17.40 -6.46
C ARG A 115 -7.09 -16.86 -7.54
N LEU A 116 -5.83 -17.28 -7.52
CA LEU A 116 -4.86 -16.97 -8.55
C LEU A 116 -4.21 -18.26 -9.04
N GLY A 117 -4.28 -18.52 -10.36
CA GLY A 117 -3.67 -19.72 -10.97
C GLY A 117 -4.17 -21.05 -10.39
N GLY A 118 -5.43 -21.11 -9.97
CA GLY A 118 -6.05 -22.32 -9.41
C GLY A 118 -5.71 -22.60 -7.94
N ARG A 119 -4.93 -21.74 -7.27
CA ARG A 119 -4.67 -21.80 -5.83
C ARG A 119 -5.42 -20.69 -5.11
N GLU A 120 -5.89 -20.99 -3.91
CA GLU A 120 -6.42 -19.96 -3.01
C GLU A 120 -5.25 -19.19 -2.39
N GLN A 121 -5.39 -17.87 -2.32
CA GLN A 121 -4.43 -16.94 -1.75
C GLN A 121 -5.18 -16.02 -0.78
N HIS A 122 -4.46 -15.51 0.21
CA HIS A 122 -5.04 -14.70 1.27
C HIS A 122 -4.27 -13.38 1.39
N ILE A 123 -4.99 -12.31 1.65
CA ILE A 123 -4.44 -11.04 2.15
C ILE A 123 -5.14 -10.72 3.45
N ILE A 124 -4.37 -10.32 4.45
CA ILE A 124 -4.89 -9.81 5.72
C ILE A 124 -4.64 -8.31 5.75
N TYR A 125 -5.70 -7.52 5.68
CA TYR A 125 -5.62 -6.09 5.93
C TYR A 125 -5.88 -5.80 7.40
N THR A 126 -5.05 -4.93 7.98
CA THR A 126 -5.27 -4.39 9.32
C THR A 126 -5.61 -2.92 9.21
N TRP A 127 -6.81 -2.54 9.59
CA TRP A 127 -7.23 -1.15 9.62
C TRP A 127 -7.22 -0.65 11.06
N GLN A 128 -6.45 0.41 11.32
CA GLN A 128 -6.26 0.98 12.64
C GLN A 128 -6.86 2.39 12.67
N GLY A 129 -7.94 2.56 13.44
CA GLY A 129 -8.63 3.83 13.55
C GLY A 129 -7.74 4.91 14.19
N LEU A 130 -7.83 6.14 13.72
CA LEU A 130 -7.03 7.26 14.26
C LEU A 130 -7.23 7.50 15.77
N ARG A 131 -8.40 7.12 16.31
CA ARG A 131 -8.81 7.33 17.70
C ARG A 131 -8.97 6.03 18.50
N CYS A 132 -8.54 4.89 17.94
CA CYS A 132 -8.56 3.63 18.69
C CYS A 132 -7.57 3.66 19.86
N SER A 133 -7.80 2.83 20.86
CA SER A 133 -6.95 2.78 22.03
C SER A 133 -5.64 2.02 21.76
N GLN A 134 -4.61 2.27 22.57
CA GLN A 134 -3.31 1.63 22.39
C GLN A 134 -3.36 0.11 22.57
N ASP A 135 -4.21 -0.36 23.47
CA ASP A 135 -4.46 -1.79 23.68
C ASP A 135 -5.19 -2.42 22.48
N GLU A 136 -6.11 -1.71 21.82
CA GLU A 136 -6.75 -2.17 20.57
C GLU A 136 -5.75 -2.22 19.41
N LEU A 137 -4.84 -1.25 19.30
CA LEU A 137 -3.74 -1.28 18.32
C LEU A 137 -2.83 -2.50 18.51
N ALA A 138 -2.43 -2.76 19.76
CA ALA A 138 -1.58 -3.90 20.08
C ALA A 138 -2.31 -5.22 19.85
N ALA A 139 -3.59 -5.29 20.26
CA ALA A 139 -4.44 -6.45 20.01
C ALA A 139 -4.63 -6.70 18.52
N SER A 140 -4.86 -5.68 17.70
CA SER A 140 -5.03 -5.84 16.26
C SER A 140 -3.78 -6.44 15.62
N ALA A 141 -2.59 -5.92 15.95
CA ALA A 141 -1.32 -6.44 15.43
C ALA A 141 -1.10 -7.90 15.84
N PHE A 142 -1.37 -8.23 17.10
CA PHE A 142 -1.22 -9.60 17.60
C PHE A 142 -2.23 -10.58 16.98
N LEU A 143 -3.49 -10.16 16.81
CA LEU A 143 -4.53 -10.95 16.17
C LEU A 143 -4.25 -11.19 14.69
N THR A 144 -3.64 -10.21 14.00
CA THR A 144 -3.20 -10.36 12.60
C THR A 144 -2.17 -11.47 12.46
N VAL A 145 -1.16 -11.52 13.34
CA VAL A 145 -0.15 -12.59 13.34
C VAL A 145 -0.80 -13.95 13.63
N LYS A 146 -1.69 -14.02 14.62
CA LYS A 146 -2.41 -15.26 14.93
C LYS A 146 -3.26 -15.76 13.77
N LEU A 147 -3.88 -14.83 13.02
CA LEU A 147 -4.68 -15.17 11.85
C LEU A 147 -3.77 -15.69 10.73
N ASP A 148 -2.64 -15.03 10.47
CA ASP A 148 -1.63 -15.48 9.49
C ASP A 148 -1.11 -16.89 9.79
N ASP A 149 -0.71 -17.14 11.04
CA ASP A 149 -0.27 -18.45 11.52
C ASP A 149 -1.34 -19.53 11.30
N SER A 150 -2.62 -19.19 11.52
CA SER A 150 -3.74 -20.14 11.35
C SER A 150 -4.04 -20.51 9.90
N LEU A 151 -3.72 -19.61 8.96
CA LEU A 151 -3.91 -19.83 7.53
C LEU A 151 -2.72 -20.59 6.91
N GLY A 152 -1.65 -20.83 7.67
CA GLY A 152 -0.47 -21.57 7.22
C GLY A 152 0.27 -20.89 6.06
N VAL A 153 0.08 -19.57 5.90
CA VAL A 153 0.64 -18.78 4.81
C VAL A 153 2.08 -18.41 5.20
N SER A 154 3.03 -18.64 4.30
CA SER A 154 4.38 -18.07 4.44
C SER A 154 4.25 -16.55 4.35
N PRO A 155 4.96 -15.75 5.17
CA PRO A 155 4.56 -14.39 5.51
C PRO A 155 4.33 -13.54 4.25
N ALA A 156 3.06 -13.20 4.00
CA ALA A 156 2.67 -12.29 2.95
C ALA A 156 2.55 -10.89 3.56
N VAL A 157 3.40 -9.99 3.06
CA VAL A 157 3.53 -8.56 3.38
C VAL A 157 2.24 -7.94 3.92
N SER A 158 2.26 -7.52 5.19
CA SER A 158 1.36 -6.48 5.70
C SER A 158 1.70 -5.18 4.97
N ILE A 159 0.73 -4.63 4.25
CA ILE A 159 0.75 -3.28 3.68
C ILE A 159 -0.02 -2.32 4.58
#